data_AF-A0A947WL98-F1
#
_entry.id   AF-A0A947WL98-F1
#
_cell.length_a   1.000
_cell.length_b   1.000
_cell.length_c   1.000
_cell.angle_alpha   90.00
_cell.angle_beta   90.00
_cell.angle_gamma   90.00
#
_symmetry.space_group_name_H-M   'P 1'
#
loop_
_entity.id
_entity.type
_entity.pdbx_description
1 polymer ?
#
loop_
_entity_poly.entity_id
_entity_poly.type
_entity_poly.pdbx_seq_one_letter_code
_entity_poly.pdbx_strand_id
1 'polypeptide(L)'
;MINKILLKTKGVLPAMIVILVSLVVRRSLAEGPVTESINATVKTSICGDAIIEGPEDCEGLDLNGETCVSIGYASGDLSCEVNCEFDTTGCIPAPSAPARIPGSGSDDDDDDSDGGGDTTTQKVVQLIQQLIEQLTGASPFFSAFDINQDGTLDPGEVYKAMLRWVISWRQEGGADTIETKMCDLNYDGKCNLVDMSVLLYHVGR
;
A
#
# COMPACT_ATOMS: atom_id res chain seq x y z
N MET A 1 82.08 46.30 21.25
CA MET A 1 81.90 44.91 20.75
C MET A 1 80.49 44.32 21.02
N ILE A 2 79.43 45.13 21.21
CA ILE A 2 78.12 44.60 21.65
C ILE A 2 77.09 44.49 20.50
N ASN A 3 77.25 45.25 19.42
CA ASN A 3 76.27 45.32 18.32
C ASN A 3 76.33 44.20 17.26
N LYS A 4 77.26 43.24 17.36
CA LYS A 4 77.33 42.11 16.41
C LYS A 4 76.62 40.83 16.89
N ILE A 5 76.21 40.76 18.16
CA ILE A 5 75.56 39.57 18.73
C ILE A 5 74.02 39.61 18.51
N LEU A 6 73.41 40.80 18.44
CA LEU A 6 71.96 40.98 18.26
C LEU A 6 71.42 40.76 16.85
N LEU A 7 72.28 40.66 15.83
CA LEU A 7 71.87 40.44 14.43
C LEU A 7 71.80 38.96 14.04
N LYS A 8 72.32 38.05 14.87
CA LYS A 8 72.35 36.61 14.57
C LYS A 8 71.19 35.82 15.16
N THR A 9 70.35 36.45 16.01
CA THR A 9 69.22 35.81 16.69
C THR A 9 67.85 36.13 16.09
N LYS A 10 67.72 37.19 15.28
CA LYS A 10 66.43 37.60 14.66
C LYS A 10 65.89 36.63 13.60
N GLY A 11 66.76 35.81 13.00
CA GLY A 11 66.35 34.79 12.01
C GLY A 11 66.06 33.41 12.60
N VAL A 12 66.48 33.15 13.84
CA VAL A 12 66.36 31.82 14.46
C VAL A 12 64.99 31.64 15.12
N LEU A 13 64.44 32.70 15.72
CA LEU A 13 63.11 32.68 16.33
C LEU A 13 61.96 32.40 15.32
N PRO A 14 61.86 33.06 14.15
CA PRO A 14 60.84 32.73 13.16
C PRO A 14 61.09 31.36 12.52
N ALA A 15 62.35 30.94 12.33
CA ALA A 15 62.67 29.62 11.80
C ALA A 15 62.25 28.50 12.76
N MET A 16 62.48 28.65 14.06
CA MET A 16 62.05 27.68 15.08
C MET A 16 60.52 27.62 15.21
N ILE A 17 59.82 28.76 15.11
CA ILE A 17 58.35 28.78 15.08
C ILE A 17 57.83 28.10 13.81
N VAL A 18 58.42 28.35 12.65
CA VAL A 18 58.06 27.67 11.38
C VAL A 18 58.34 26.17 11.46
N ILE A 19 59.43 25.75 12.07
CA ILE A 19 59.76 24.32 12.29
C ILE A 19 58.76 23.68 13.27
N LEU A 20 58.44 24.34 14.38
CA LEU A 20 57.47 23.85 15.36
C LEU A 20 56.05 23.79 14.77
N VAL A 21 55.62 24.82 14.04
CA VAL A 21 54.35 24.84 13.30
C VAL A 21 54.36 23.76 12.22
N SER A 22 55.46 23.56 11.50
CA SER A 22 55.59 22.48 10.51
C SER A 22 55.52 21.09 11.17
N LEU A 23 56.10 20.92 12.35
CA LEU A 23 56.04 19.66 13.10
C LEU A 23 54.66 19.40 13.72
N VAL A 24 53.95 20.45 14.13
CA VAL A 24 52.57 20.36 14.65
C VAL A 24 51.58 20.11 13.51
N VAL A 25 51.69 20.83 12.39
CA VAL A 25 50.83 20.64 11.20
C VAL A 25 51.08 19.27 10.54
N ARG A 26 52.32 18.75 10.58
CA ARG A 26 52.61 17.37 10.14
C ARG A 26 51.98 16.29 11.04
N ARG A 27 51.67 16.60 12.30
CA ARG A 27 50.96 15.67 13.19
C ARG A 27 49.46 15.59 12.90
N SER A 28 48.85 16.65 12.35
CA SER A 28 47.42 16.69 12.02
C SER A 28 47.02 15.99 10.71
N LEU A 29 47.95 15.42 9.95
CA LEU A 29 47.65 14.63 8.74
C LEU A 29 47.93 13.13 8.92
N ALA A 30 48.29 12.69 10.13
CA ALA A 30 48.59 11.29 10.45
C ALA A 30 47.37 10.51 10.97
N GLU A 31 46.20 11.14 11.04
CA GLU A 31 44.94 10.48 11.35
C GLU A 31 44.31 10.06 10.03
N GLY A 32 44.71 8.89 9.54
CA GLY A 32 43.92 8.18 8.52
C GLY A 32 42.51 7.90 9.05
N PRO A 33 41.51 7.67 8.18
CA PRO A 33 40.18 7.30 8.63
C PRO A 33 40.28 6.09 9.57
N VAL A 34 39.76 6.23 10.79
CA VAL A 34 39.64 5.11 11.72
C VAL A 34 38.65 4.14 11.10
N THR A 35 39.15 3.08 10.48
CA THR A 35 38.31 1.98 9.99
C THR A 35 38.01 1.08 11.17
N GLU A 36 37.05 1.49 12.00
CA GLU A 36 36.43 0.56 12.95
C GLU A 36 35.57 -0.42 12.15
N SER A 37 35.93 -1.70 12.18
CA SER A 37 35.11 -2.75 11.60
C SER A 37 33.90 -2.99 12.51
N ILE A 38 32.74 -2.53 12.07
CA ILE A 38 31.46 -2.83 12.72
C ILE A 38 31.04 -4.23 12.28
N ASN A 39 31.08 -5.19 13.20
CA ASN A 39 30.63 -6.55 12.93
C ASN A 39 29.13 -6.63 13.24
N ALA A 40 28.29 -6.61 12.20
CA ALA A 40 26.84 -6.71 12.32
C ALA A 40 26.37 -8.04 11.73
N THR A 41 25.54 -8.77 12.47
CA THR A 41 24.83 -9.96 11.98
C THR A 41 23.42 -9.55 11.63
N VAL A 42 23.04 -9.70 10.36
CA VAL A 42 21.67 -9.49 9.88
C VAL A 42 21.00 -10.85 9.77
N LYS A 43 19.91 -11.06 10.52
CA LYS A 43 19.02 -12.18 10.27
C LYS A 43 18.10 -11.77 9.12
N THR A 44 18.24 -12.44 7.98
CA THR A 44 17.34 -12.28 6.84
C THR A 44 16.26 -13.36 6.94
N SER A 45 15.01 -12.95 6.79
CA SER A 45 13.89 -13.88 6.58
C SER A 45 13.83 -14.27 5.11
N ILE A 46 13.45 -15.50 4.81
CA ILE A 46 13.32 -16.00 3.44
C ILE A 46 11.99 -16.73 3.33
N CYS A 47 11.04 -16.06 2.67
CA CYS A 47 9.76 -16.68 2.38
C CYS A 47 9.91 -17.94 1.52
N GLY A 48 9.22 -19.01 1.93
CA GLY A 48 9.18 -20.30 1.24
C GLY A 48 10.30 -21.26 1.65
N ASP A 49 10.97 -21.01 2.77
CA ASP A 49 11.96 -21.93 3.35
C ASP A 49 11.37 -22.94 4.36
N ALA A 50 10.04 -22.89 4.53
CA ALA A 50 9.25 -23.71 5.45
C ALA A 50 9.56 -23.47 6.93
N ILE A 51 10.15 -22.33 7.29
CA ILE A 51 10.42 -21.93 8.66
C ILE A 51 9.90 -20.51 8.86
N ILE A 52 8.88 -20.32 9.71
CA ILE A 52 8.36 -18.98 10.00
C ILE A 52 9.41 -18.20 10.80
N GLU A 53 9.99 -17.17 10.19
CA GLU A 53 10.98 -16.30 10.82
C GLU A 53 10.63 -14.82 10.66
N GLY A 54 11.16 -14.00 11.58
CA GLY A 54 11.12 -12.54 11.44
C GLY A 54 9.69 -11.99 11.26
N PRO A 55 9.39 -11.29 10.14
CA PRO A 55 8.09 -10.68 9.85
C PRO A 55 7.15 -11.58 9.03
N GLU A 56 7.46 -12.86 8.83
CA GLU A 56 6.59 -13.79 8.09
C GLU A 56 5.35 -14.14 8.92
N ASP A 57 4.18 -14.04 8.29
CA ASP A 57 2.90 -14.41 8.91
C ASP A 57 2.66 -15.93 8.82
N CYS A 58 3.17 -16.57 7.77
CA CYS A 58 2.97 -17.98 7.45
C CYS A 58 4.07 -18.52 6.52
N GLU A 59 4.16 -19.85 6.38
CA GLU A 59 5.09 -20.56 5.50
C GLU A 59 4.41 -21.74 4.80
N GLY A 60 4.01 -21.53 3.54
CA GLY A 60 3.36 -22.56 2.72
C GLY A 60 2.05 -23.07 3.32
N LEU A 61 2.10 -24.23 4.00
CA LEU A 61 0.95 -24.80 4.72
C LEU A 61 0.99 -24.54 6.23
N ASP A 62 2.11 -24.06 6.76
CA ASP A 62 2.21 -23.63 8.14
C ASP A 62 1.65 -22.22 8.26
N LEU A 63 0.42 -22.10 8.74
CA LEU A 63 -0.25 -20.81 8.92
C LEU A 63 0.05 -20.17 10.29
N ASN A 64 1.13 -20.59 10.96
CA ASN A 64 1.47 -20.17 12.31
C ASN A 64 0.38 -20.47 13.36
N GLY A 65 -0.47 -21.46 13.08
CA GLY A 65 -1.65 -21.78 13.89
C GLY A 65 -2.83 -20.82 13.73
N GLU A 66 -2.73 -19.85 12.82
CA GLU A 66 -3.82 -18.94 12.50
C GLU A 66 -4.85 -19.59 11.56
N THR A 67 -6.06 -19.06 11.62
CA THR A 67 -7.23 -19.45 10.83
C THR A 67 -7.99 -18.20 10.43
N CYS A 68 -8.87 -18.28 9.43
CA CYS A 68 -9.76 -17.16 9.11
C CYS A 68 -10.49 -16.64 10.36
N VAL A 69 -10.91 -17.54 11.26
CA VAL A 69 -11.62 -17.17 12.49
C VAL A 69 -10.74 -16.40 13.48
N SER A 70 -9.50 -16.82 13.67
CA SER A 70 -8.59 -16.17 14.64
C SER A 70 -8.15 -14.78 14.16
N ILE A 71 -8.09 -14.54 12.85
CA ILE A 71 -7.77 -13.23 12.26
C ILE A 71 -9.01 -12.34 12.00
N GLY A 72 -10.19 -12.74 12.47
CA GLY A 72 -11.38 -11.87 12.53
C GLY A 72 -12.47 -12.12 11.48
N TYR A 73 -12.40 -13.20 10.71
CA TYR A 73 -13.45 -13.62 9.77
C TYR A 73 -14.42 -14.61 10.44
N ALA A 74 -15.57 -14.92 9.81
CA ALA A 74 -16.52 -15.89 10.38
C ALA A 74 -16.09 -17.33 10.17
N SER A 75 -15.52 -17.64 9.01
CA SER A 75 -15.13 -19.00 8.60
C SER A 75 -14.29 -18.94 7.33
N GLY A 76 -14.00 -20.09 6.73
CA GLY A 76 -13.27 -20.21 5.45
C GLY A 76 -11.91 -20.88 5.61
N ASP A 77 -11.18 -20.91 4.51
CA ASP A 77 -9.84 -21.50 4.42
C ASP A 77 -8.80 -20.38 4.28
N LEU A 78 -7.90 -20.30 5.26
CA LEU A 78 -6.76 -19.38 5.25
C LEU A 78 -5.61 -20.03 4.48
N SER A 79 -4.91 -19.26 3.66
CA SER A 79 -3.74 -19.74 2.90
C SER A 79 -2.55 -18.79 3.09
N CYS A 80 -1.37 -19.21 2.63
CA CYS A 80 -0.17 -18.39 2.67
C CYS A 80 0.21 -17.93 1.25
N GLU A 81 0.40 -16.63 1.06
CA GLU A 81 0.87 -16.09 -0.21
C GLU A 81 2.38 -16.33 -0.42
N VAL A 82 2.84 -16.13 -1.66
CA VAL A 82 4.26 -16.26 -2.04
C VAL A 82 5.17 -15.19 -1.42
N ASN A 83 4.58 -14.17 -0.78
CA ASN A 83 5.26 -13.15 0.00
C ASN A 83 5.18 -13.42 1.53
N CYS A 84 4.63 -14.56 1.95
CA CYS A 84 4.48 -14.98 3.34
C CYS A 84 3.57 -14.07 4.17
N GLU A 85 2.63 -13.40 3.50
CA GLU A 85 1.46 -12.78 4.11
C GLU A 85 0.26 -13.74 4.05
N PHE A 86 -0.69 -13.55 4.95
CA PHE A 86 -1.94 -14.29 4.94
C PHE A 86 -2.81 -13.98 3.71
N ASP A 87 -3.14 -15.02 2.94
CA ASP A 87 -4.16 -14.95 1.89
C ASP A 87 -5.55 -15.16 2.49
N THR A 88 -6.29 -14.06 2.66
CA THR A 88 -7.66 -14.08 3.18
C THR A 88 -8.73 -14.26 2.09
N THR A 89 -8.36 -14.49 0.83
CA THR A 89 -9.36 -14.61 -0.27
C THR A 89 -10.27 -15.83 -0.10
N GLY A 90 -9.80 -16.89 0.57
CA GLY A 90 -10.59 -18.04 0.98
C GLY A 90 -11.42 -17.83 2.26
N CYS A 91 -11.25 -16.70 2.95
CA CYS A 91 -11.98 -16.39 4.17
C CYS A 91 -13.36 -15.80 3.88
N ILE A 92 -14.33 -16.18 4.70
CA ILE A 92 -15.71 -15.71 4.65
C ILE A 92 -15.88 -14.61 5.70
N PRO A 93 -16.18 -13.36 5.29
CA PRO A 93 -16.34 -12.25 6.23
C PRO A 93 -17.41 -12.56 7.25
N ALA A 94 -17.18 -12.16 8.50
CA ALA A 94 -18.23 -12.26 9.50
C ALA A 94 -19.42 -11.42 9.06
N PRO A 95 -20.68 -11.92 9.19
CA PRO A 95 -21.82 -11.05 9.07
C PRO A 95 -21.61 -9.96 10.12
N SER A 96 -21.36 -8.74 9.67
CA SER A 96 -21.33 -7.59 10.56
C SER A 96 -22.68 -7.62 11.25
N ALA A 97 -22.68 -8.01 12.53
CA ALA A 97 -23.86 -7.82 13.35
C ALA A 97 -24.21 -6.34 13.15
N PRO A 98 -25.40 -6.00 12.64
CA PRO A 98 -25.75 -4.60 12.45
C PRO A 98 -25.51 -3.94 13.79
N ALA A 99 -24.77 -2.83 13.78
CA ALA A 99 -24.43 -2.09 14.98
C ALA A 99 -25.67 -2.05 15.87
N ARG A 100 -25.61 -2.72 17.03
CA ARG A 100 -26.75 -2.83 17.93
C ARG A 100 -27.11 -1.42 18.36
N ILE A 101 -28.04 -0.78 17.67
CA ILE A 101 -28.69 0.42 18.15
C ILE A 101 -29.42 -0.01 19.41
N PRO A 102 -29.11 0.55 20.59
CA PRO A 102 -29.91 0.31 21.77
C PRO A 102 -31.28 0.97 21.54
N GLY A 103 -32.28 0.20 21.10
CA GLY A 103 -33.66 0.69 21.03
C GLY A 103 -34.61 0.15 19.97
N SER A 104 -34.32 -0.95 19.25
CA SER A 104 -35.35 -1.54 18.38
C SER A 104 -36.30 -2.42 19.22
N GLY A 105 -37.45 -1.84 19.57
CA GLY A 105 -38.65 -2.60 19.87
C GLY A 105 -39.14 -3.28 18.59
N SER A 106 -39.61 -4.51 18.74
CA SER A 106 -40.32 -5.26 17.71
C SER A 106 -41.76 -4.77 17.65
N ASP A 107 -42.09 -4.03 16.60
CA ASP A 107 -43.47 -3.88 16.16
C ASP A 107 -43.51 -4.30 14.68
N ASP A 108 -44.34 -5.31 14.44
CA ASP A 108 -44.66 -5.89 13.14
C ASP A 108 -45.49 -4.89 12.33
N ASP A 109 -45.03 -4.50 11.15
CA ASP A 109 -45.87 -3.90 10.10
C ASP A 109 -45.37 -4.40 8.73
N ASP A 110 -46.24 -5.15 8.05
CA ASP A 110 -46.12 -5.55 6.66
C ASP A 110 -46.13 -4.30 5.76
N ASP A 111 -45.03 -3.99 5.08
CA ASP A 111 -45.01 -3.01 3.99
C ASP A 111 -44.22 -3.56 2.79
N ASP A 112 -44.97 -4.03 1.79
CA ASP A 112 -44.50 -4.22 0.42
C ASP A 112 -44.05 -2.85 -0.14
N SER A 113 -42.75 -2.57 -0.11
CA SER A 113 -42.17 -1.39 -0.78
C SER A 113 -41.21 -1.80 -1.88
N ASP A 114 -41.76 -1.73 -3.10
CA ASP A 114 -41.08 -1.78 -4.39
C ASP A 114 -39.96 -0.71 -4.44
N GLY A 115 -38.71 -1.16 -4.42
CA GLY A 115 -37.50 -0.32 -4.45
C GLY A 115 -37.22 0.27 -5.83
N GLY A 116 -38.08 1.18 -6.28
CA GLY A 116 -37.84 2.00 -7.47
C GLY A 116 -36.86 3.12 -7.15
N GLY A 117 -35.57 2.90 -7.41
CA GLY A 117 -34.55 3.95 -7.33
C GLY A 117 -34.93 5.17 -8.17
N ASP A 118 -34.87 6.37 -7.57
CA ASP A 118 -35.16 7.63 -8.23
C ASP A 118 -34.19 7.88 -9.41
N THR A 119 -34.67 7.59 -10.63
CA THR A 119 -33.92 7.78 -11.87
C THR A 119 -33.50 9.24 -12.13
N THR A 120 -34.06 10.21 -11.40
CA THR A 120 -33.75 11.63 -11.55
C THR A 120 -32.41 11.96 -10.92
N THR A 121 -32.16 11.45 -9.72
CA THR A 121 -30.88 11.61 -9.02
C THR A 121 -29.74 10.88 -9.75
N GLN A 122 -30.00 9.69 -10.28
CA GLN A 122 -29.03 8.93 -11.09
C GLN A 122 -28.65 9.63 -12.41
N LYS A 123 -29.60 10.30 -13.07
CA LYS A 123 -29.32 11.08 -14.30
C LYS A 123 -28.43 12.28 -14.04
N VAL A 124 -28.59 12.95 -12.90
CA VAL A 124 -27.71 14.07 -12.51
C VAL A 124 -26.30 13.57 -12.22
N VAL A 125 -26.18 12.43 -11.53
CA VAL A 125 -24.88 11.77 -11.29
C VAL A 125 -24.22 11.36 -12.62
N GLN A 126 -24.95 10.75 -13.56
CA GLN A 126 -24.43 10.41 -14.90
C GLN A 126 -23.98 11.63 -15.71
N LEU A 127 -24.70 12.75 -15.65
CA LEU A 127 -24.32 13.98 -16.36
C LEU A 127 -23.06 14.61 -15.78
N ILE A 128 -22.91 14.61 -14.46
CA ILE A 128 -21.70 15.10 -13.80
C ILE A 128 -20.51 14.18 -14.13
N GLN A 129 -20.77 12.86 -14.15
CA GLN A 129 -19.78 11.83 -14.49
C GLN A 129 -19.26 11.98 -15.92
N GLN A 130 -20.16 12.13 -16.90
CA GLN A 130 -19.81 12.40 -18.30
C GLN A 130 -19.05 13.72 -18.48
N LEU A 131 -19.37 14.75 -17.69
CA LEU A 131 -18.68 16.04 -17.74
C LEU A 131 -17.25 15.93 -17.18
N ILE A 132 -17.04 15.16 -16.10
CA ILE A 132 -15.71 14.89 -15.54
C ILE A 132 -14.85 14.14 -16.56
N GLU A 133 -15.40 13.16 -17.28
CA GLU A 133 -14.69 12.41 -18.33
C GLU A 133 -14.26 13.30 -19.49
N GLN A 134 -15.10 14.26 -19.92
CA GLN A 134 -14.74 15.20 -20.98
C GLN A 134 -13.67 16.22 -20.56
N LEU A 135 -13.54 16.50 -19.26
CA LEU A 135 -12.60 17.50 -18.74
C LEU A 135 -11.28 16.89 -18.28
N THR A 136 -11.28 15.64 -17.83
CA THR A 136 -10.10 15.00 -17.19
C THR A 136 -9.54 13.84 -18.00
N GLY A 137 -10.28 13.28 -18.96
CA GLY A 137 -9.86 12.09 -19.71
C GLY A 137 -9.78 10.82 -18.86
N ALA A 138 -10.02 10.91 -17.55
CA ALA A 138 -10.02 9.80 -16.62
C ALA A 138 -11.46 9.52 -16.19
N SER A 139 -11.94 8.31 -16.46
CA SER A 139 -13.14 7.85 -15.77
C SER A 139 -12.75 7.62 -14.29
N PRO A 140 -13.47 8.18 -13.30
CA PRO A 140 -13.28 7.91 -11.88
C PRO A 140 -13.47 6.44 -11.55
N PHE A 141 -14.06 5.68 -12.49
CA PHE A 141 -14.04 4.24 -12.53
C PHE A 141 -12.62 3.65 -12.46
N PHE A 142 -11.67 4.16 -13.27
CA PHE A 142 -10.30 3.64 -13.29
C PHE A 142 -9.60 3.84 -11.97
N SER A 143 -9.90 4.88 -11.21
CA SER A 143 -9.24 5.13 -9.93
C SER A 143 -9.43 3.99 -8.91
N ALA A 144 -10.48 3.16 -9.04
CA ALA A 144 -10.69 2.00 -8.20
C ALA A 144 -9.90 0.74 -8.61
N PHE A 145 -9.41 0.72 -9.85
CA PHE A 145 -8.75 -0.45 -10.48
C PHE A 145 -7.28 -0.18 -10.84
N ASP A 146 -6.93 1.07 -11.07
CA ASP A 146 -5.58 1.64 -11.22
C ASP A 146 -4.97 1.78 -9.82
N ILE A 147 -4.07 0.85 -9.47
CA ILE A 147 -3.53 0.71 -8.12
C ILE A 147 -2.38 1.69 -7.92
N ASN A 148 -1.60 1.95 -8.98
CA ASN A 148 -0.45 2.84 -8.94
C ASN A 148 -0.80 4.31 -9.29
N GLN A 149 -2.05 4.59 -9.66
CA GLN A 149 -2.60 5.89 -10.03
C GLN A 149 -1.88 6.52 -11.23
N ASP A 150 -1.41 5.71 -12.17
CA ASP A 150 -0.73 6.19 -13.37
C ASP A 150 -1.68 6.52 -14.53
N GLY A 151 -2.98 6.28 -14.34
CA GLY A 151 -4.03 6.54 -15.30
C GLY A 151 -4.20 5.43 -16.34
N THR A 152 -3.44 4.34 -16.25
CA THR A 152 -3.51 3.17 -17.13
C THR A 152 -3.81 1.91 -16.33
N LEU A 153 -4.46 0.93 -16.96
CA LEU A 153 -4.64 -0.39 -16.36
C LEU A 153 -3.60 -1.34 -16.92
N ASP A 154 -2.49 -1.49 -16.19
CA ASP A 154 -1.36 -2.28 -16.61
C ASP A 154 -1.66 -3.79 -16.56
N PRO A 155 -0.98 -4.63 -17.38
CA PRO A 155 -1.12 -6.09 -17.32
C PRO A 155 -0.93 -6.70 -15.93
N GLY A 156 -0.11 -6.08 -15.07
CA GLY A 156 0.09 -6.49 -13.67
C GLY A 156 -1.08 -6.17 -12.74
N GLU A 157 -1.95 -5.24 -13.13
CA GLU A 157 -3.12 -4.79 -12.36
C GLU A 157 -4.42 -5.43 -12.87
N VAL A 158 -4.47 -5.86 -14.14
CA VAL A 158 -5.63 -6.53 -14.75
C VAL A 158 -6.14 -7.67 -13.88
N TYR A 159 -5.26 -8.52 -13.36
CA TYR A 159 -5.66 -9.64 -12.51
C TYR A 159 -6.39 -9.17 -11.25
N LYS A 160 -5.84 -8.16 -10.56
CA LYS A 160 -6.44 -7.60 -9.35
C LYS A 160 -7.74 -6.88 -9.66
N ALA A 161 -7.81 -6.19 -10.80
CA ALA A 161 -9.00 -5.50 -11.25
C ALA A 161 -10.15 -6.46 -11.59
N MET A 162 -9.85 -7.52 -12.33
CA MET A 162 -10.79 -8.60 -12.62
C MET A 162 -11.24 -9.30 -11.33
N LEU A 163 -10.33 -9.56 -10.39
CA LEU A 163 -10.67 -10.19 -9.12
C LEU A 163 -11.62 -9.32 -8.29
N ARG A 164 -11.33 -8.02 -8.16
CA ARG A 164 -12.21 -7.05 -7.49
C ARG A 164 -13.59 -6.99 -8.14
N TRP A 165 -13.64 -6.95 -9.47
CA TRP A 165 -14.89 -6.95 -10.22
C TRP A 165 -15.69 -8.24 -10.00
N VAL A 166 -15.05 -9.42 -10.08
CA VAL A 166 -15.69 -10.73 -9.89
C VAL A 166 -16.21 -10.90 -8.44
N ILE A 167 -15.47 -10.42 -7.44
CA ILE A 167 -15.91 -10.43 -6.05
C ILE A 167 -17.17 -9.58 -5.89
N SER A 168 -17.19 -8.38 -6.50
CA SER A 168 -18.37 -7.51 -6.48
C SER A 168 -19.56 -8.13 -7.24
N TRP A 169 -19.32 -8.79 -8.37
CA TRP A 169 -20.35 -9.45 -9.17
C TRP A 169 -20.99 -10.64 -8.44
N ARG A 170 -20.18 -11.43 -7.72
CA ARG A 170 -20.67 -12.56 -6.93
C ARG A 170 -21.51 -12.14 -5.71
N GLN A 171 -21.32 -10.91 -5.21
CA GLN A 171 -22.04 -10.36 -4.05
C GLN A 171 -23.42 -9.75 -4.37
N GLU A 172 -24.04 -10.09 -5.51
CA GLU A 172 -25.35 -9.60 -5.96
C GLU A 172 -26.57 -9.86 -5.03
N GLY A 173 -26.36 -10.24 -3.77
CA GLY A 173 -27.41 -10.32 -2.76
C GLY A 173 -27.12 -9.62 -1.42
N GLY A 174 -26.08 -8.79 -1.30
CA GLY A 174 -25.58 -8.40 0.04
C GLY A 174 -25.12 -6.96 0.33
N ALA A 175 -25.16 -6.01 -0.61
CA ALA A 175 -24.80 -4.62 -0.31
C ALA A 175 -25.68 -3.64 -1.10
N ASP A 176 -26.80 -3.27 -0.50
CA ASP A 176 -27.78 -2.31 -1.01
C ASP A 176 -27.49 -0.89 -0.50
N THR A 177 -26.22 -0.48 -0.58
CA THR A 177 -25.84 0.92 -0.32
C THR A 177 -25.40 1.54 -1.63
N ILE A 178 -25.94 2.72 -1.93
CA ILE A 178 -25.70 3.55 -3.12
C ILE A 178 -24.21 3.89 -3.34
N GLU A 179 -23.32 3.52 -2.40
CA GLU A 179 -21.88 3.38 -2.64
C GLU A 179 -21.58 2.15 -3.51
N THR A 180 -21.69 2.36 -4.82
CA THR A 180 -20.94 1.67 -5.89
C THR A 180 -20.88 0.15 -5.80
N LYS A 181 -21.87 -0.52 -6.40
CA LYS A 181 -21.63 -1.84 -6.98
C LYS A 181 -20.48 -1.72 -7.97
N MET A 182 -19.26 -2.09 -7.55
CA MET A 182 -18.06 -2.04 -8.38
C MET A 182 -18.13 -2.93 -9.64
N CYS A 183 -19.18 -3.74 -9.75
CA CYS A 183 -19.45 -4.60 -10.89
C CYS A 183 -20.30 -3.96 -12.00
N ASP A 184 -21.02 -2.86 -11.73
CA ASP A 184 -21.86 -2.16 -12.72
C ASP A 184 -21.04 -1.03 -13.35
N LEU A 185 -20.37 -1.33 -14.46
CA LEU A 185 -19.37 -0.43 -15.06
C LEU A 185 -19.99 0.54 -16.04
N ASN A 186 -21.14 0.19 -16.61
CA ASN A 186 -21.88 1.04 -17.53
C ASN A 186 -23.05 1.78 -16.85
N TYR A 187 -23.23 1.60 -15.53
CA TYR A 187 -24.28 2.20 -14.70
C TYR A 187 -25.69 1.88 -15.19
N ASP A 188 -25.91 0.67 -15.69
CA ASP A 188 -27.22 0.21 -16.17
C ASP A 188 -28.06 -0.46 -15.06
N GLY A 189 -27.52 -0.51 -13.84
CA GLY A 189 -28.13 -1.12 -12.66
C GLY A 189 -27.97 -2.63 -12.60
N LYS A 190 -27.24 -3.23 -13.53
CA LYS A 190 -26.99 -4.68 -13.61
C LYS A 190 -25.49 -4.92 -13.62
N CYS A 191 -25.08 -6.05 -13.05
CA CYS A 191 -23.70 -6.51 -13.19
C CYS A 191 -23.71 -7.76 -14.08
N ASN A 192 -23.14 -7.64 -15.28
CA ASN A 192 -23.14 -8.72 -16.25
C ASN A 192 -21.88 -8.69 -17.14
N LEU A 193 -21.81 -9.58 -18.13
CA LEU A 193 -20.64 -9.69 -19.01
C LEU A 193 -20.40 -8.42 -19.86
N VAL A 194 -21.42 -7.58 -20.06
CA VAL A 194 -21.26 -6.27 -20.72
C VAL A 194 -20.38 -5.38 -19.86
N ASP A 195 -20.58 -5.37 -18.55
CA ASP A 195 -19.74 -4.60 -17.63
C ASP A 195 -18.29 -5.10 -17.65
N MET A 196 -18.06 -6.40 -17.59
CA MET A 196 -16.72 -6.97 -17.73
C MET A 196 -16.03 -6.57 -19.05
N SER A 197 -16.81 -6.40 -20.12
CA SER A 197 -16.25 -5.94 -21.41
C SER A 197 -15.75 -4.50 -21.37
N VAL A 198 -16.37 -3.64 -20.55
CA VAL A 198 -15.90 -2.26 -20.31
C VAL A 198 -14.54 -2.29 -19.63
N LEU A 199 -14.35 -3.13 -18.61
CA LEU A 199 -13.06 -3.28 -17.92
C LEU A 199 -11.95 -3.69 -18.89
N LEU A 200 -12.22 -4.72 -19.72
CA LEU A 200 -11.24 -5.27 -20.65
C LEU A 200 -10.91 -4.32 -21.82
N TYR A 201 -11.83 -3.43 -22.21
CA TYR A 201 -11.60 -2.44 -23.27
C TYR A 201 -10.50 -1.42 -22.91
N HIS A 202 -10.27 -1.20 -21.62
CA HIS A 202 -9.35 -0.20 -21.10
C HIS A 202 -8.01 -0.76 -20.63
N VAL A 203 -7.80 -2.07 -20.74
CA VAL A 203 -6.49 -2.69 -20.47
C VAL A 203 -5.45 -2.16 -21.46
N GLY A 204 -4.38 -1.55 -20.95
CA GLY A 204 -3.28 -1.03 -21.77
C GLY A 204 -3.60 0.19 -22.63
N ARG A 205 -4.63 0.97 -22.27
CA ARG A 205 -4.94 2.28 -22.86
C ARG A 205 -4.70 3.41 -21.88
#